data_AF-A0AAV2CCZ8-F1
#
_entry.id   AF-A0AAV2CCZ8-F1
#
_cell.length_a   1.000
_cell.length_b   1.000
_cell.length_c   1.000
_cell.angle_alpha   90.00
_cell.angle_beta   90.00
_cell.angle_gamma   90.00
#
_symmetry.space_group_name_H-M   'P 1'
#
loop_
_entity.id
_entity.type
_entity.pdbx_description
1 polymer ?
#
loop_
_entity_poly.entity_id
_entity_poly.type
_entity_poly.pdbx_seq_one_letter_code
_entity_poly.pdbx_strand_id
1 'polypeptide(L)'
;MKMRREKMLLPLCREDEWWEFELNGDDSNPHIALLPLRPEVRAKFNETAAWEYALSMNGQPYGYHNLVFSWIDTISDNFPPPLDAHLVASVMTIWSQMQPAYATNMWNEALNKRLGTEGLDLPAIIVESKKRGSSFADLLTIPEQDDWLYSDGKCTSCVAFILEMYKEAGFFNPYANQIQVTEFTIKDAYSLNFFENNASRLPSWCNDGDDVKLPFCQIKGTYRMELPGYNTMAPYPHMN
;
A
#
# COMPACT_ATOMS: atom_id res chain seq x y z
N MET A 1 -19.45 8.74 16.46
CA MET A 1 -18.12 8.13 16.72
C MET A 1 -17.08 9.10 16.15
N LYS A 2 -16.36 9.85 17.00
CA LYS A 2 -15.33 10.80 16.53
C LYS A 2 -14.16 9.99 16.00
N MET A 3 -13.82 10.14 14.71
CA MET A 3 -12.52 9.68 14.21
C MET A 3 -11.45 10.36 15.05
N ARG A 4 -10.67 9.55 15.78
CA ARG A 4 -9.33 10.00 16.15
C ARG A 4 -8.59 10.16 14.83
N ARG A 5 -7.92 11.31 14.62
CA ARG A 5 -6.97 11.44 13.52
C ARG A 5 -5.88 10.42 13.81
N GLU A 6 -5.98 9.25 13.20
CA GLU A 6 -5.00 8.18 13.35
C GLU A 6 -3.77 8.61 12.56
N LYS A 7 -2.81 9.16 13.29
CA LYS A 7 -1.49 9.46 12.78
C LYS A 7 -0.74 8.14 12.63
N MET A 8 0.03 8.02 11.56
CA MET A 8 1.05 7.00 11.45
C MET A 8 2.10 7.28 12.52
N LEU A 9 2.02 6.53 13.60
CA LEU A 9 3.06 6.46 14.62
C LEU A 9 3.94 5.29 14.21
N LEU A 10 5.12 5.60 13.69
CA LEU A 10 6.13 4.58 13.48
C LEU A 10 6.75 4.31 14.86
N PRO A 11 6.56 3.10 15.44
CA PRO A 11 7.35 2.72 16.60
C PRO A 11 8.79 2.58 16.11
N LEU A 12 9.56 3.66 16.22
CA LEU A 12 11.01 3.64 16.05
C LEU A 12 11.62 3.00 17.29
N CYS A 13 11.35 1.71 17.49
CA CYS A 13 11.92 0.91 18.55
C CYS A 13 13.08 0.07 18.01
N ARG A 14 13.94 -0.38 18.92
CA ARG A 14 15.03 -1.27 18.55
C ARG A 14 14.49 -2.66 18.21
N GLU A 15 15.22 -3.39 17.38
CA GLU A 15 14.85 -4.76 16.97
C GLU A 15 14.64 -5.69 18.17
N ASP A 16 15.47 -5.58 19.21
CA ASP A 16 15.36 -6.38 20.43
C ASP A 16 14.10 -6.05 21.24
N GLU A 17 13.74 -4.77 21.31
CA GLU A 17 12.53 -4.31 22.00
C GLU A 17 11.26 -4.73 21.24
N TRP A 18 11.27 -4.58 19.91
CA TRP A 18 10.19 -5.04 19.04
C TRP A 18 10.00 -6.54 19.19
N TRP A 19 11.08 -7.33 19.10
CA TRP A 19 10.99 -8.78 19.15
C TRP A 19 10.51 -9.30 20.51
N GLU A 20 10.94 -8.68 21.61
CA GLU A 20 10.45 -8.99 22.96
C GLU A 20 8.94 -8.71 23.09
N PHE A 21 8.46 -7.58 22.53
CA PHE A 21 7.04 -7.28 22.48
C PHE A 21 6.27 -8.31 21.65
N GLU A 22 6.76 -8.66 20.46
CA GLU A 22 6.13 -9.67 19.63
C GLU A 22 6.02 -11.00 20.38
N LEU A 23 7.07 -11.45 21.06
CA LEU A 23 7.04 -12.75 21.74
C LEU A 23 6.10 -12.78 22.96
N ASN A 24 6.10 -11.71 23.75
CA ASN A 24 5.54 -11.75 25.11
C ASN A 24 4.40 -10.76 25.36
N GLY A 25 4.28 -9.72 24.53
CA GLY A 25 3.35 -8.60 24.71
C GLY A 25 2.24 -8.49 23.67
N ASP A 26 2.41 -9.09 22.48
CA ASP A 26 1.40 -9.03 21.42
C ASP A 26 0.37 -10.16 21.51
N ASP A 27 -0.87 -9.80 21.86
CA ASP A 27 -2.02 -10.69 21.96
C ASP A 27 -2.82 -10.84 20.65
N SER A 28 -2.39 -10.19 19.57
CA SER A 28 -3.07 -10.20 18.26
C SER A 28 -2.80 -11.47 17.42
N ASN A 29 -1.89 -12.35 17.87
CA ASN A 29 -1.44 -13.54 17.15
C ASN A 29 -0.91 -13.23 15.73
N PRO A 30 0.18 -12.44 15.62
CA PRO A 30 0.69 -11.99 14.33
C PRO A 30 1.37 -13.12 13.55
N HIS A 31 1.27 -13.03 12.23
CA HIS A 31 2.04 -13.85 11.29
C HIS A 31 3.16 -12.99 10.71
N ILE A 32 4.40 -13.42 10.92
CA ILE A 32 5.60 -12.64 10.60
C ILE A 32 6.46 -13.46 9.65
N ALA A 33 6.77 -12.88 8.50
CA ALA A 33 7.70 -13.42 7.53
C ALA A 33 8.87 -12.46 7.29
N LEU A 34 10.06 -13.02 7.27
CA LEU A 34 11.29 -12.36 6.85
C LEU A 34 11.55 -12.67 5.38
N LEU A 35 11.65 -11.61 4.59
CA LEU A 35 11.98 -11.63 3.18
C LEU A 35 13.34 -10.92 3.01
N PRO A 36 14.48 -11.65 3.05
CA PRO A 36 15.79 -11.04 2.90
C PRO A 36 15.93 -10.39 1.52
N LEU A 37 16.62 -9.25 1.41
CA LEU A 37 16.95 -8.66 0.12
C LEU A 37 18.02 -9.47 -0.61
N ARG A 38 17.95 -9.51 -1.94
CA ARG A 38 19.05 -10.04 -2.77
C ARG A 38 20.32 -9.20 -2.58
N PRO A 39 21.53 -9.80 -2.61
CA PRO A 39 22.78 -9.08 -2.44
C PRO A 39 22.93 -7.86 -3.36
N GLU A 40 22.55 -7.99 -4.63
CA GLU A 40 22.62 -6.96 -5.66
C GLU A 40 21.60 -5.82 -5.49
N VAL A 41 20.47 -6.10 -4.83
CA VAL A 41 19.45 -5.09 -4.50
C VAL A 41 19.86 -4.39 -3.22
N ARG A 42 20.27 -5.14 -2.21
CA ARG A 42 20.83 -4.64 -0.94
C ARG A 42 22.01 -3.70 -1.18
N ALA A 43 22.89 -4.02 -2.13
CA ALA A 43 24.04 -3.17 -2.46
C ALA A 43 23.66 -1.79 -3.03
N LYS A 44 22.43 -1.63 -3.53
CA LYS A 44 21.91 -0.35 -4.04
C LYS A 44 21.12 0.43 -2.98
N PHE A 45 20.82 -0.17 -1.84
CA PHE A 45 19.97 0.42 -0.81
C PHE A 45 20.65 1.66 -0.21
N ASN A 46 20.08 2.83 -0.49
CA ASN A 46 20.48 4.08 0.16
C ASN A 46 19.80 4.19 1.53
N GLU A 47 20.48 3.69 2.57
CA GLU A 47 19.98 3.68 3.94
C GLU A 47 19.68 5.09 4.48
N THR A 48 20.50 6.09 4.15
CA THR A 48 20.28 7.47 4.60
C THR A 48 18.99 8.05 4.04
N ALA A 49 18.76 7.91 2.72
CA ALA A 49 17.54 8.39 2.09
C ALA A 49 16.29 7.67 2.60
N ALA A 50 16.38 6.35 2.81
CA ALA A 50 15.30 5.56 3.39
C ALA A 50 14.91 6.08 4.79
N TRP A 51 15.90 6.34 5.64
CA TRP A 51 15.68 6.87 6.99
C TRP A 51 15.14 8.29 6.99
N GLU A 52 15.65 9.17 6.12
CA GLU A 52 15.13 10.54 5.97
C GLU A 52 13.66 10.53 5.59
N TYR A 53 13.27 9.68 4.64
CA TYR A 53 11.87 9.47 4.28
C TYR A 53 11.05 8.94 5.46
N ALA A 54 11.48 7.85 6.11
CA ALA A 54 10.77 7.24 7.22
C ALA A 54 10.51 8.25 8.36
N LEU A 55 11.53 9.05 8.71
CA LEU A 55 11.41 10.08 9.73
C LEU A 55 10.48 11.22 9.30
N SER A 56 10.48 11.61 8.03
CA SER A 56 9.59 12.66 7.51
C SER A 56 8.10 12.30 7.60
N MET A 57 7.81 11.00 7.57
CA MET A 57 6.45 10.45 7.61
C MET A 57 5.94 10.18 9.02
N ASN A 58 6.81 10.26 10.03
CA ASN A 58 6.40 10.05 11.42
C ASN A 58 5.42 11.14 11.87
N GLY A 59 4.24 10.73 12.34
CA GLY A 59 3.18 11.63 12.79
C GLY A 59 2.31 12.22 11.68
N GLN A 60 2.56 11.85 10.42
CA GLN A 60 1.67 12.15 9.28
C GLN A 60 0.36 11.33 9.36
N PRO A 61 -0.74 11.79 8.75
CA PRO A 61 -1.98 11.01 8.67
C PRO A 61 -1.81 9.69 7.91
N TYR A 62 -2.59 8.68 8.32
CA TYR A 62 -2.66 7.41 7.59
C TYR A 62 -3.47 7.56 6.28
N GLY A 63 -3.01 6.91 5.20
CA GLY A 63 -3.54 7.02 3.83
C GLY A 63 -4.89 6.35 3.58
N TYR A 64 -5.90 6.63 4.40
CA TYR A 64 -7.28 6.12 4.20
C TYR A 64 -7.90 6.61 2.89
N HIS A 65 -7.51 7.79 2.41
CA HIS A 65 -7.93 8.34 1.11
C HIS A 65 -7.54 7.45 -0.08
N ASN A 66 -6.50 6.64 0.08
CA ASN A 66 -5.86 5.92 -1.04
C ASN A 66 -6.29 4.45 -1.10
N LEU A 67 -6.73 3.89 0.04
CA LEU A 67 -7.02 2.45 0.15
C LEU A 67 -8.13 1.97 -0.79
N VAL A 68 -9.14 2.79 -1.06
CA VAL A 68 -10.24 2.39 -1.96
C VAL A 68 -9.75 2.26 -3.40
N PHE A 69 -8.80 3.10 -3.82
CA PHE A 69 -8.29 3.11 -5.19
C PHE A 69 -7.26 2.02 -5.43
N SER A 70 -6.57 1.53 -4.39
CA SER A 70 -5.68 0.35 -4.49
C SER A 70 -6.38 -0.93 -4.97
N TRP A 71 -7.72 -0.98 -4.97
CA TRP A 71 -8.51 -2.12 -5.41
C TRP A 71 -9.23 -1.87 -6.75
N ILE A 72 -9.12 -0.68 -7.34
CA ILE A 72 -9.89 -0.26 -8.51
C ILE A 72 -8.94 0.31 -9.56
N ASP A 73 -8.40 -0.55 -10.40
CA ASP A 73 -7.37 -0.17 -11.39
C ASP A 73 -7.91 -0.18 -12.85
N THR A 74 -9.03 -0.88 -13.10
CA THR A 74 -9.62 -0.96 -14.46
C THR A 74 -11.13 -0.71 -14.47
N ILE A 75 -11.64 -0.26 -15.62
CA ILE A 75 -13.07 0.02 -15.86
C ILE A 75 -13.94 -1.23 -15.65
N SER A 76 -13.42 -2.41 -16.03
CA SER A 76 -14.02 -3.74 -15.86
C SER A 76 -12.95 -4.77 -15.48
N ASP A 77 -13.36 -5.90 -14.90
CA ASP A 77 -12.52 -7.09 -14.66
C ASP A 77 -11.49 -7.02 -13.50
N ASN A 78 -11.45 -5.95 -12.68
CA ASN A 78 -10.62 -5.88 -11.46
C ASN A 78 -11.36 -6.20 -10.15
N PHE A 79 -12.64 -6.55 -10.24
CA PHE A 79 -13.47 -6.80 -9.08
C PHE A 79 -13.57 -8.31 -8.78
N PRO A 80 -13.52 -8.75 -7.51
CA PRO A 80 -13.86 -10.12 -7.17
C PRO A 80 -15.28 -10.41 -7.70
N PRO A 81 -15.48 -11.45 -8.54
CA PRO A 81 -16.82 -11.80 -8.99
C PRO A 81 -17.75 -11.99 -7.79
N PRO A 82 -18.98 -11.41 -7.76
CA PRO A 82 -19.71 -10.78 -8.87
C PRO A 82 -19.72 -9.23 -8.85
N LEU A 83 -18.75 -8.58 -8.21
CA LEU A 83 -18.75 -7.13 -8.02
C LEU A 83 -18.44 -6.38 -9.34
N ASP A 84 -19.02 -5.18 -9.54
CA ASP A 84 -18.75 -4.28 -10.67
C ASP A 84 -18.65 -2.80 -10.23
N ALA A 85 -18.22 -1.90 -11.13
CA ALA A 85 -18.05 -0.48 -10.84
C ALA A 85 -19.35 0.24 -10.40
N HIS A 86 -20.51 -0.22 -10.86
CA HIS A 86 -21.81 0.33 -10.45
C HIS A 86 -22.17 -0.07 -9.01
N LEU A 87 -21.78 -1.27 -8.58
CA LEU A 87 -21.93 -1.68 -7.20
C LEU A 87 -21.01 -0.88 -6.28
N VAL A 88 -19.77 -0.60 -6.69
CA VAL A 88 -18.87 0.31 -5.95
C VAL A 88 -19.48 1.71 -5.82
N ALA A 89 -19.95 2.30 -6.91
CA ALA A 89 -20.61 3.61 -6.86
C ALA A 89 -21.85 3.59 -5.95
N SER A 90 -22.60 2.49 -5.93
CA SER A 90 -23.76 2.32 -5.04
C SER A 90 -23.36 2.22 -3.57
N VAL A 91 -22.33 1.44 -3.24
CA VAL A 91 -21.77 1.32 -1.88
C VAL A 91 -21.20 2.65 -1.40
N MET A 92 -20.41 3.33 -2.23
CA MET A 92 -19.87 4.67 -1.93
C MET A 92 -20.99 5.69 -1.70
N THR A 93 -22.08 5.61 -2.47
CA THR A 93 -23.24 6.51 -2.32
C THR A 93 -23.97 6.24 -1.00
N ILE A 94 -24.28 4.98 -0.68
CA ILE A 94 -24.94 4.59 0.58
C ILE A 94 -24.06 4.98 1.76
N TRP A 95 -22.76 4.68 1.71
CA TRP A 95 -21.82 5.00 2.78
C TRP A 95 -21.63 6.51 2.95
N SER A 96 -21.62 7.28 1.86
CA SER A 96 -21.60 8.75 1.89
C SER A 96 -22.83 9.35 2.58
N GLN A 97 -24.00 8.72 2.42
CA GLN A 97 -25.21 9.15 3.12
C GLN A 97 -25.22 8.71 4.60
N MET A 98 -24.70 7.53 4.90
CA MET A 98 -24.69 6.97 6.26
C MET A 98 -23.60 7.56 7.15
N GLN A 99 -22.40 7.81 6.62
CA GLN A 99 -21.22 8.33 7.33
C GLN A 99 -20.51 9.41 6.49
N PRO A 100 -21.13 10.59 6.29
CA PRO A 100 -20.63 11.63 5.39
C PRO A 100 -19.25 12.17 5.74
N ALA A 101 -18.92 12.23 7.04
CA ALA A 101 -17.60 12.66 7.50
C ALA A 101 -16.50 11.62 7.18
N TYR A 102 -16.87 10.34 7.08
CA TYR A 102 -15.94 9.26 6.74
C TYR A 102 -15.72 9.18 5.23
N ALA A 103 -16.81 9.26 4.46
CA ALA A 103 -16.75 9.31 2.99
C ALA A 103 -15.94 10.49 2.45
N THR A 104 -16.11 11.68 3.07
CA THR A 104 -15.31 12.86 2.72
C THR A 104 -13.81 12.62 2.90
N ASN A 105 -13.44 11.89 3.95
CA ASN A 105 -12.06 11.52 4.28
C ASN A 105 -11.55 10.26 3.58
N MET A 106 -12.36 9.60 2.75
CA MET A 106 -11.95 8.35 2.08
C MET A 106 -11.84 8.48 0.57
N TRP A 107 -12.66 9.32 -0.07
CA TRP A 107 -12.64 9.40 -1.54
C TRP A 107 -12.97 10.77 -2.12
N ASN A 108 -13.68 11.67 -1.43
CA ASN A 108 -14.08 12.92 -2.07
C ASN A 108 -12.88 13.77 -2.50
N GLU A 109 -11.90 13.96 -1.61
CA GLU A 109 -10.71 14.75 -1.95
C GLU A 109 -9.87 14.08 -3.06
N ALA A 110 -9.71 12.76 -2.98
CA ALA A 110 -8.98 11.94 -3.95
C ALA A 110 -9.64 11.99 -5.36
N LEU A 111 -10.97 11.92 -5.42
CA LEU A 111 -11.73 12.05 -6.67
C LEU A 111 -11.67 13.47 -7.23
N ASN A 112 -11.71 14.49 -6.36
CA ASN A 112 -11.53 15.88 -6.77
C ASN A 112 -10.15 16.10 -7.40
N LYS A 113 -9.08 15.55 -6.81
CA LYS A 113 -7.73 15.59 -7.39
C LYS A 113 -7.66 14.96 -8.78
N ARG A 114 -8.21 13.75 -8.94
CA ARG A 114 -8.31 13.06 -10.24
C ARG A 114 -9.09 13.87 -11.28
N LEU A 115 -10.13 14.58 -10.86
CA LEU A 115 -10.96 15.41 -11.74
C LEU A 115 -10.36 16.81 -11.98
N GLY A 116 -9.36 17.23 -11.20
CA GLY A 116 -8.84 18.60 -11.20
C GLY A 116 -9.87 19.62 -10.68
N THR A 117 -10.62 19.25 -9.65
CA THR A 117 -11.60 20.11 -8.96
C THR A 117 -11.29 20.17 -7.47
N GLU A 118 -11.99 21.04 -6.73
CA GLU A 118 -11.89 21.14 -5.27
C GLU A 118 -13.28 21.26 -4.65
N GLY A 119 -13.51 20.59 -3.53
CA GLY A 119 -14.71 20.77 -2.71
C GLY A 119 -16.02 20.22 -3.29
N LEU A 120 -15.99 19.47 -4.38
CA LEU A 120 -17.18 18.78 -4.90
C LEU A 120 -17.52 17.55 -4.05
N ASP A 121 -18.80 17.34 -3.78
CA ASP A 121 -19.28 16.08 -3.20
C ASP A 121 -19.42 14.99 -4.28
N LEU A 122 -19.59 13.73 -3.87
CA LEU A 122 -19.66 12.60 -4.80
C LEU A 122 -20.73 12.78 -5.90
N PRO A 123 -21.98 13.22 -5.62
CA PRO A 123 -22.94 13.52 -6.68
C PRO A 123 -22.46 14.60 -7.66
N ALA A 124 -21.88 15.70 -7.17
CA ALA A 124 -21.35 16.76 -8.02
C ALA A 124 -20.17 16.29 -8.86
N ILE A 125 -19.27 15.46 -8.31
CA ILE A 125 -18.18 14.81 -9.05
C ILE A 125 -18.75 13.99 -10.21
N ILE A 126 -19.73 13.12 -9.97
CA ILE A 126 -20.33 12.27 -11.02
C ILE A 126 -20.94 13.12 -12.14
N VAL A 127 -21.63 14.21 -11.78
CA VAL A 127 -22.23 15.13 -12.75
C VAL A 127 -21.15 15.88 -13.54
N GLU A 128 -20.10 16.34 -12.87
CA GLU A 128 -19.01 17.09 -13.48
C GLU A 128 -18.16 16.22 -14.41
N SER A 129 -17.84 14.97 -14.03
CA SER A 129 -17.19 14.00 -14.91
C SER A 129 -17.97 13.84 -16.22
N LYS A 130 -19.29 13.65 -16.13
CA LYS A 130 -20.15 13.53 -17.32
C LYS A 130 -20.16 14.79 -18.18
N LYS A 131 -20.17 15.98 -17.57
CA LYS A 131 -20.08 17.25 -18.33
C LYS A 131 -18.76 17.38 -19.10
N ARG A 132 -17.68 16.82 -18.56
CA ARG A 132 -16.35 16.78 -19.20
C ARG A 132 -16.18 15.65 -20.20
N GLY A 133 -17.25 14.90 -20.50
CA GLY A 133 -17.23 13.78 -21.46
C GLY A 133 -16.51 12.54 -20.93
N SER A 134 -16.29 12.44 -19.61
CA SER A 134 -15.66 11.31 -18.94
C SER A 134 -16.69 10.56 -18.08
N SER A 135 -16.51 9.26 -17.88
CA SER A 135 -17.35 8.49 -16.97
C SER A 135 -16.80 8.52 -15.54
N PHE A 136 -17.63 8.16 -14.56
CA PHE A 136 -17.13 7.97 -13.19
C PHE A 136 -16.12 6.83 -13.13
N ALA A 137 -16.25 5.79 -13.97
CA ALA A 137 -15.29 4.69 -14.02
C ALA A 137 -13.93 5.14 -14.55
N ASP A 138 -13.90 6.00 -15.59
CA ASP A 138 -12.65 6.57 -16.11
C ASP A 138 -11.92 7.40 -15.05
N LEU A 139 -12.68 8.08 -14.17
CA LEU A 139 -12.10 8.80 -13.05
C LEU A 139 -11.38 7.84 -12.09
N LEU A 140 -11.96 6.67 -11.80
CA LEU A 140 -11.36 5.68 -10.90
C LEU A 140 -10.08 5.07 -11.46
N THR A 141 -9.89 5.05 -12.78
CA THR A 141 -8.66 4.53 -13.43
C THR A 141 -7.49 5.50 -13.46
N ILE A 142 -7.67 6.74 -12.98
CA ILE A 142 -6.55 7.69 -12.89
C ILE A 142 -5.73 7.30 -11.65
N PRO A 143 -4.44 6.91 -11.83
CA PRO A 143 -3.64 6.46 -10.71
C PRO A 143 -3.39 7.60 -9.74
N GLU A 144 -3.51 7.30 -8.46
CA GLU A 144 -3.02 8.14 -7.36
C GLU A 144 -1.55 8.49 -7.59
N GLN A 145 -1.18 9.74 -7.35
CA GLN A 145 0.22 10.16 -7.47
C GLN A 145 0.85 10.24 -6.07
N ASP A 146 2.08 9.75 -5.96
CA ASP A 146 2.86 9.69 -4.71
C ASP A 146 3.12 11.09 -4.10
N ASP A 147 3.05 12.14 -4.91
CA ASP A 147 3.25 13.54 -4.52
C ASP A 147 1.95 14.29 -4.17
N TRP A 148 0.78 13.64 -4.27
CA TRP A 148 -0.48 14.28 -3.92
C TRP A 148 -0.56 14.58 -2.42
N LEU A 149 -0.80 15.85 -2.11
CA LEU A 149 -1.00 16.34 -0.74
C LEU A 149 -2.48 16.52 -0.46
N TYR A 150 -2.96 15.87 0.59
CA TYR A 150 -4.33 16.01 1.07
C TYR A 150 -4.45 17.14 2.09
N SER A 151 -5.67 17.56 2.37
CA SER A 151 -6.00 18.63 3.31
C SER A 151 -5.51 18.36 4.74
N ASP A 152 -5.27 17.09 5.08
CA ASP A 152 -4.70 16.64 6.34
C ASP A 152 -3.19 16.35 6.31
N GLY A 153 -2.55 16.40 5.13
CA GLY A 153 -1.09 16.27 4.98
C GLY A 153 -0.67 15.31 3.85
N LYS A 154 0.60 14.88 3.90
CA LYS A 154 1.07 13.74 3.08
C LYS A 154 0.58 12.46 3.75
N CYS A 155 -0.10 11.60 3.01
CA CYS A 155 -0.75 10.40 3.55
C CYS A 155 -0.26 9.15 2.80
N THR A 156 0.10 8.10 3.53
CA THR A 156 0.46 6.80 2.93
C THR A 156 -0.19 5.65 3.67
N SER A 157 -0.58 4.60 2.95
CA SER A 157 -0.97 3.32 3.57
C SER A 157 0.28 2.59 4.11
N CYS A 158 0.09 1.52 4.87
CA CYS A 158 1.20 0.75 5.43
C CYS A 158 2.16 0.21 4.35
N VAL A 159 1.63 -0.29 3.24
CA VAL A 159 2.45 -0.83 2.14
C VAL A 159 3.05 0.28 1.28
N ALA A 160 2.29 1.32 0.96
CA ALA A 160 2.78 2.48 0.21
C ALA A 160 3.93 3.17 0.97
N PHE A 161 3.86 3.25 2.30
CA PHE A 161 4.94 3.77 3.13
C PHE A 161 6.26 3.02 2.89
N ILE A 162 6.25 1.68 2.92
CA ILE A 162 7.45 0.86 2.69
C ILE A 162 7.94 0.98 1.24
N LEU A 163 7.03 1.03 0.28
CA LEU A 163 7.41 1.13 -1.14
C LEU A 163 7.95 2.50 -1.52
N GLU A 164 7.41 3.58 -0.96
CA GLU A 164 7.99 4.94 -1.07
C GLU A 164 9.39 4.96 -0.45
N MET A 165 9.58 4.33 0.71
CA MET A 165 10.90 4.18 1.32
C MET A 165 11.87 3.42 0.39
N TYR A 166 11.42 2.36 -0.27
CA TYR A 166 12.23 1.65 -1.28
C TYR A 166 12.53 2.50 -2.51
N LYS A 167 11.58 3.35 -2.92
CA LYS A 167 11.72 4.29 -4.02
C LYS A 167 12.79 5.34 -3.71
N GLU A 168 12.75 5.95 -2.54
CA GLU A 168 13.77 6.86 -2.02
C GLU A 168 15.13 6.17 -1.83
N ALA A 169 15.11 4.90 -1.42
CA ALA A 169 16.32 4.07 -1.30
C ALA A 169 16.92 3.66 -2.65
N GLY A 170 16.25 3.95 -3.78
CA GLY A 170 16.74 3.73 -5.14
C GLY A 170 16.38 2.38 -5.76
N PHE A 171 15.47 1.59 -5.19
CA PHE A 171 15.12 0.25 -5.71
C PHE A 171 14.37 0.29 -7.04
N PHE A 172 13.63 1.36 -7.30
CA PHE A 172 12.84 1.52 -8.51
C PHE A 172 13.60 2.19 -9.67
N ASN A 173 14.88 2.51 -9.50
CA ASN A 173 15.68 3.12 -10.57
C ASN A 173 15.87 2.18 -11.78
N PRO A 174 15.76 2.69 -13.02
CA PRO A 174 15.61 4.10 -13.41
C PRO A 174 14.15 4.59 -13.54
N TYR A 175 13.17 3.77 -13.19
CA TYR A 175 11.74 4.03 -13.40
C TYR A 175 11.05 4.72 -12.23
N ALA A 176 11.79 5.18 -11.21
CA ALA A 176 11.21 5.80 -10.02
C ALA A 176 10.19 6.90 -10.35
N ASN A 177 10.48 7.78 -11.32
CA ASN A 177 9.58 8.86 -11.72
C ASN A 177 8.37 8.42 -12.58
N GLN A 178 8.28 7.14 -12.93
CA GLN A 178 7.24 6.56 -13.78
C GLN A 178 6.37 5.54 -13.04
N ILE A 179 6.67 5.25 -11.78
CA ILE A 179 5.95 4.27 -10.96
C ILE A 179 5.30 5.04 -9.81
N GLN A 180 4.00 4.84 -9.60
CA GLN A 180 3.28 5.41 -8.48
C GLN A 180 2.96 4.27 -7.51
N VAL A 181 3.62 4.25 -6.36
CA VAL A 181 3.50 3.12 -5.41
C VAL A 181 2.34 3.29 -4.44
N THR A 182 1.63 4.42 -4.49
CA THR A 182 0.55 4.73 -3.56
C THR A 182 -0.65 3.79 -3.68
N GLU A 183 -0.92 3.26 -4.88
CA GLU A 183 -2.00 2.29 -5.11
C GLU A 183 -1.56 0.83 -4.99
N PHE A 184 -0.26 0.56 -4.80
CA PHE A 184 0.22 -0.81 -4.67
C PHE A 184 -0.40 -1.50 -3.46
N THR A 185 -0.72 -2.77 -3.63
CA THR A 185 -1.20 -3.64 -2.57
C THR A 185 -0.04 -4.40 -1.91
N ILE A 186 -0.36 -5.10 -0.82
CA ILE A 186 0.58 -6.04 -0.16
C ILE A 186 1.09 -7.09 -1.17
N LYS A 187 0.25 -7.51 -2.11
CA LYS A 187 0.63 -8.47 -3.16
C LYS A 187 1.71 -7.92 -4.06
N ASP A 188 1.57 -6.68 -4.48
CA ASP A 188 2.54 -6.04 -5.37
C ASP A 188 3.88 -5.92 -4.65
N ALA A 189 3.86 -5.51 -3.38
CA ALA A 189 5.07 -5.38 -2.58
C ALA A 189 5.88 -6.68 -2.46
N TYR A 190 5.26 -7.82 -2.13
CA TYR A 190 6.00 -9.08 -2.02
C TYR A 190 6.30 -9.74 -3.38
N SER A 191 5.59 -9.34 -4.44
CA SER A 191 5.81 -9.88 -5.78
C SER A 191 7.02 -9.24 -6.46
N LEU A 192 7.42 -8.04 -6.06
CA LEU A 192 8.63 -7.37 -6.55
C LEU A 192 9.86 -8.27 -6.36
N ASN A 193 10.70 -8.34 -7.39
CA ASN A 193 11.82 -9.27 -7.48
C ASN A 193 13.06 -8.83 -6.65
N PHE A 194 12.81 -8.14 -5.53
CA PHE A 194 13.80 -7.54 -4.65
C PHE A 194 14.40 -8.53 -3.65
N PHE A 195 13.67 -9.61 -3.37
CA PHE A 195 13.94 -10.52 -2.27
C PHE A 195 14.75 -11.74 -2.70
N GLU A 196 15.39 -12.41 -1.75
CA GLU A 196 16.22 -13.58 -2.00
C GLU A 196 15.36 -14.75 -2.50
N ASN A 197 15.85 -15.41 -3.55
CA ASN A 197 15.22 -16.60 -4.15
C ASN A 197 16.12 -17.84 -4.09
N ASN A 198 17.39 -17.68 -3.69
CA ASN A 198 18.30 -18.78 -3.46
C ASN A 198 18.18 -19.26 -2.02
N ALA A 199 17.53 -20.42 -1.85
CA ALA A 199 17.35 -21.05 -0.54
C ALA A 199 18.67 -21.29 0.22
N SER A 200 19.79 -21.48 -0.46
CA SER A 200 21.11 -21.65 0.19
C SER A 200 21.65 -20.38 0.84
N ARG A 201 21.06 -19.21 0.55
CA ARG A 201 21.43 -17.92 1.16
C ARG A 201 20.45 -17.49 2.25
N LEU A 202 19.35 -18.20 2.42
CA LEU A 202 18.45 -17.98 3.54
C LEU A 202 19.16 -18.38 4.85
N PRO A 203 18.79 -17.77 5.99
CA PRO A 203 19.33 -18.17 7.29
C PRO A 203 19.18 -19.66 7.56
N SER A 204 20.11 -20.29 8.26
CA SER A 204 20.10 -21.74 8.48
C SER A 204 18.88 -22.26 9.25
N TRP A 205 18.27 -21.41 10.09
CA TRP A 205 17.03 -21.70 10.81
C TRP A 205 15.79 -21.63 9.92
N CYS A 206 15.90 -21.03 8.73
CA CYS A 206 14.78 -20.85 7.82
C CYS A 206 14.32 -22.19 7.27
N ASN A 207 13.03 -22.50 7.43
CA ASN A 207 12.45 -23.81 7.15
C ASN A 207 13.06 -24.97 7.96
N ASP A 208 13.83 -24.73 9.03
CA ASP A 208 14.35 -25.80 9.87
C ASP A 208 13.20 -26.47 10.62
N GLY A 209 13.17 -27.81 10.62
CA GLY A 209 12.07 -28.58 11.22
C GLY A 209 10.72 -28.55 10.47
N ASP A 210 10.60 -27.83 9.35
CA ASP A 210 9.37 -27.79 8.54
C ASP A 210 9.40 -28.80 7.38
N ASP A 211 8.27 -29.48 7.14
CA ASP A 211 8.04 -30.46 6.06
C ASP A 211 7.85 -29.79 4.70
N VAL A 212 7.41 -28.53 4.70
CA VAL A 212 7.27 -27.70 3.49
C VAL A 212 8.35 -26.63 3.50
N LYS A 213 9.07 -26.52 2.38
CA LYS A 213 10.08 -25.47 2.19
C LYS A 213 9.45 -24.26 1.51
N LEU A 214 9.33 -23.17 2.25
CA LEU A 214 8.90 -21.87 1.72
C LEU A 214 10.09 -21.15 1.06
N PRO A 215 9.83 -20.31 0.04
CA PRO A 215 10.87 -19.50 -0.61
C PRO A 215 11.32 -18.28 0.22
N PHE A 216 10.70 -18.08 1.39
CA PHE A 216 10.99 -17.05 2.38
C PHE A 216 10.96 -17.66 3.79
N CYS A 217 11.27 -16.87 4.81
CA CYS A 217 11.39 -17.38 6.18
C CYS A 217 10.23 -16.91 7.05
N GLN A 218 9.29 -17.79 7.37
CA GLN A 218 8.26 -17.47 8.36
C GLN A 218 8.84 -17.61 9.78
N ILE A 219 8.77 -16.55 10.57
CA ILE A 219 9.33 -16.48 11.93
C ILE A 219 8.26 -16.76 12.98
N LYS A 220 7.02 -16.28 12.76
CA LYS A 220 5.92 -16.41 13.71
C LYS A 220 4.59 -16.62 12.98
N GLY A 221 3.64 -17.26 13.65
CA GLY A 221 2.26 -17.39 13.21
C GLY A 221 1.70 -18.79 13.43
N THR A 222 0.41 -18.88 13.70
CA THR A 222 -0.28 -20.16 13.91
C THR A 222 -0.45 -20.95 12.61
N TYR A 223 -0.47 -20.25 11.47
CA TYR A 223 -0.73 -20.83 10.15
C TYR A 223 0.43 -20.56 9.22
N ARG A 224 0.64 -21.45 8.25
CA ARG A 224 1.61 -21.24 7.19
C ARG A 224 1.13 -20.11 6.27
N MET A 225 2.00 -19.13 6.05
CA MET A 225 1.74 -18.03 5.12
C MET A 225 1.95 -18.50 3.69
N GLU A 226 1.08 -18.04 2.79
CA GLU A 226 1.25 -18.20 1.35
C GLU A 226 1.39 -16.82 0.72
N LEU A 227 2.41 -16.65 -0.11
CA LEU A 227 2.66 -15.43 -0.88
C LEU A 227 2.65 -15.76 -2.38
N PRO A 228 1.47 -15.88 -3.01
CA PRO A 228 1.36 -16.26 -4.42
C PRO A 228 2.02 -15.23 -5.35
N GLY A 229 2.99 -15.67 -6.15
CA GLY A 229 3.75 -14.75 -7.02
C GLY A 229 4.92 -14.06 -6.32
N TYR A 230 5.30 -14.53 -5.12
CA TYR A 230 6.49 -14.07 -4.39
C TYR A 230 7.70 -13.91 -5.32
N ASN A 231 8.24 -12.68 -5.32
CA ASN A 231 9.53 -12.36 -5.92
C ASN A 231 9.63 -12.67 -7.42
N THR A 232 8.53 -12.51 -8.17
CA THR A 232 8.44 -12.84 -9.60
C THR A 232 8.50 -11.64 -10.53
N MET A 233 8.25 -10.42 -10.04
CA MET A 233 7.99 -9.25 -10.85
C MET A 233 9.14 -8.24 -10.84
N ALA A 234 9.73 -7.96 -11.99
CA ALA A 234 10.69 -6.86 -12.12
C ALA A 234 9.94 -5.53 -12.23
N PRO A 235 10.42 -4.44 -11.59
CA PRO A 235 9.84 -3.12 -11.80
C PRO A 235 9.88 -2.71 -13.28
N TYR A 236 8.81 -2.10 -13.76
CA TYR A 236 8.68 -1.59 -15.13
C TYR A 236 7.99 -0.22 -15.14
N PRO A 237 8.15 0.60 -16.20
CA PRO A 237 7.50 1.91 -16.30
C PRO A 237 5.97 1.83 -16.20
N HIS A 238 5.34 2.82 -15.56
CA HIS A 238 3.88 2.94 -15.44
C HIS A 238 3.22 1.77 -14.70
N MET A 239 3.96 1.17 -13.76
CA MET A 239 3.41 0.22 -12.80
C MET A 239 2.64 0.99 -11.71
N ASN A 240 1.43 0.54 -11.42
CA ASN A 240 0.52 1.03 -10.37
C ASN A 240 -0.13 -0.18 -9.65
#